data_AF-A0A1T5KIK2-F1
#
_entry.id   AF-A0A1T5KIK2-F1
#
_cell.length_a   1.000
_cell.length_b   1.000
_cell.length_c   1.000
_cell.angle_alpha   90.00
_cell.angle_beta   90.00
_cell.angle_gamma   90.00
#
_symmetry.space_group_name_H-M   'P 1'
#
loop_
_entity.id
_entity.type
_entity.pdbx_description
1 polymer ?
#
loop_
_entity_poly.entity_id
_entity_poly.type
_entity_poly.pdbx_seq_one_letter_code
_entity_poly.pdbx_strand_id
1 'polypeptide(L)'
;MSNGVYMQSEKISELEDELVQVNAFLKNTVTDQSTFEVVDMLNRRSFIIRKIDELKWAAKSKQERIEQRKIDLRSLEKYYEKYGEAERDVSEKFIYRSIYLNVMVSLNELSLSIDDKFQELKIILTAMYEILDNADFVNIHDPTVSVSLNALSKCLTLNQEKMSEGLRSRLTRSEWLSPAL
;
A
#
# COMPACT_ATOMS: atom_id res chain seq x y z
N MET A 1 2.33 14.96 22.40
CA MET A 1 2.43 14.11 21.18
C MET A 1 3.04 14.87 19.98
N SER A 2 3.91 15.87 20.18
CA SER A 2 4.38 16.78 19.11
C SER A 2 5.78 16.52 18.55
N ASN A 3 6.61 15.71 19.21
CA ASN A 3 8.02 15.54 18.79
C ASN A 3 8.20 14.62 17.56
N GLY A 4 7.34 13.62 17.37
CA GLY A 4 7.47 12.67 16.26
C GLY A 4 7.15 13.26 14.88
N VAL A 5 6.14 14.14 14.81
CA VAL A 5 5.74 14.81 13.56
C VAL A 5 6.78 15.85 13.13
N TYR A 6 7.36 16.57 14.10
CA TYR A 6 8.40 17.58 13.84
C TYR A 6 9.69 16.96 13.28
N MET A 7 10.15 15.83 13.86
CA MET A 7 11.32 15.09 13.37
C MET A 7 11.09 14.49 11.97
N GLN A 8 9.86 14.11 11.62
CA GLN A 8 9.54 13.64 10.28
C GLN A 8 9.56 14.76 9.24
N SER A 9 9.04 15.96 9.58
CA SER A 9 9.07 17.11 8.67
C SER A 9 10.49 17.60 8.38
N GLU A 10 11.36 17.61 9.39
CA GLU A 10 12.77 17.98 9.24
C GLU A 10 13.50 17.00 8.31
N LYS A 11 13.28 15.70 8.52
CA LYS A 11 13.87 14.65 7.68
C LYS A 11 13.37 14.65 6.23
N ILE A 12 12.10 15.01 6.01
CA ILE A 12 11.57 15.20 4.65
C ILE A 12 12.30 16.39 3.99
N SER A 13 12.45 17.51 4.70
CA SER A 13 13.16 18.69 4.18
C SER A 13 14.61 18.38 3.80
N GLU A 14 15.33 17.65 4.66
CA GLU A 14 16.71 17.22 4.38
C GLU A 14 16.81 16.38 3.10
N LEU A 15 15.89 15.44 2.91
CA LEU A 15 15.83 14.60 1.71
C LEU A 15 15.42 15.39 0.47
N GLU A 16 14.54 16.38 0.60
CA GLU A 16 14.15 17.28 -0.51
C GLU A 16 15.32 18.16 -0.94
N ASP A 17 16.11 18.68 0.00
CA ASP A 17 17.34 19.42 -0.29
C ASP A 17 18.39 18.54 -0.97
N GLU A 18 18.55 17.29 -0.50
CA GLU A 18 19.44 16.32 -1.15
C GLU A 18 18.98 16.01 -2.59
N LEU A 19 17.66 15.85 -2.80
CA LEU A 19 17.09 15.61 -4.13
C LEU A 19 17.38 16.78 -5.10
N VAL A 20 17.33 18.03 -4.61
CA VAL A 20 17.70 19.21 -5.41
C VAL A 20 19.16 19.13 -5.84
N GLN A 21 20.06 18.76 -4.94
CA GLN A 21 21.50 18.62 -5.26
C GLN A 21 21.76 17.51 -6.29
N VAL A 22 21.14 16.34 -6.13
CA VAL A 22 21.25 15.22 -7.07
C VAL A 22 20.71 15.61 -8.45
N ASN A 23 19.58 16.30 -8.53
CA ASN A 23 19.03 16.78 -9.79
C ASN A 23 19.91 17.84 -10.45
N ALA A 24 20.54 18.73 -9.67
CA ALA A 24 21.48 19.72 -10.17
C ALA A 24 22.74 19.06 -10.76
N PHE A 25 23.27 18.02 -10.10
CA PHE A 25 24.37 17.22 -10.63
C PHE A 25 23.97 16.59 -11.98
N LEU A 26 22.89 15.79 -11.99
CA LEU A 26 22.44 15.08 -13.20
C LEU A 26 22.17 16.00 -14.40
N LYS A 27 21.70 17.24 -14.16
CA LYS A 27 21.44 18.22 -15.21
C LYS A 27 22.72 18.80 -15.83
N ASN A 28 23.79 18.90 -15.05
CA ASN A 28 25.03 19.58 -15.44
C ASN A 28 26.13 18.61 -15.90
N THR A 29 25.91 17.30 -15.78
CA THR A 29 26.89 16.28 -16.15
C THR A 29 26.91 16.03 -17.66
N VAL A 30 28.09 16.13 -18.26
CA VAL A 30 28.36 15.70 -19.65
C VAL A 30 28.62 14.19 -19.66
N THR A 31 27.89 13.45 -20.50
CA THR A 31 27.75 11.98 -20.50
C THR A 31 29.04 11.19 -20.75
N ASP A 32 30.09 11.82 -21.26
CA ASP A 32 31.12 11.10 -22.01
C ASP A 32 32.26 10.56 -21.11
N GLN A 33 32.30 10.92 -19.81
CA GLN A 33 33.31 10.46 -18.85
C GLN A 33 32.77 9.99 -17.48
N SER A 34 31.46 9.99 -17.26
CA SER A 34 30.85 9.93 -15.91
C SER A 34 29.70 8.92 -15.77
N THR A 35 29.58 7.93 -16.67
CA THR A 35 28.44 7.00 -16.72
C THR A 35 28.15 6.31 -15.38
N PHE A 36 29.18 5.87 -14.65
CA PHE A 36 28.99 5.23 -13.34
C PHE A 36 28.47 6.21 -12.28
N GLU A 37 28.96 7.45 -12.28
CA GLU A 37 28.50 8.50 -11.36
C GLU A 37 27.07 8.94 -11.69
N VAL A 38 26.71 9.01 -12.97
CA VAL A 38 25.33 9.26 -13.42
C VAL A 38 24.40 8.14 -12.96
N VAL A 39 24.79 6.88 -13.13
CA VAL A 39 23.99 5.73 -12.67
C VAL A 39 23.85 5.75 -11.15
N ASP A 40 24.91 6.02 -10.40
CA ASP A 40 24.85 6.14 -8.94
C ASP A 40 23.91 7.26 -8.49
N MET A 41 23.99 8.42 -9.15
CA MET A 41 23.10 9.55 -8.86
C MET A 41 21.63 9.28 -9.25
N LEU A 42 21.37 8.53 -10.32
CA LEU A 42 20.02 8.08 -10.66
C LEU A 42 19.46 7.10 -9.62
N ASN A 43 20.30 6.18 -9.12
CA ASN A 43 19.93 5.28 -8.03
C ASN A 43 19.67 6.05 -6.74
N ARG A 44 20.52 7.03 -6.42
CA ARG A 44 20.37 7.89 -5.25
C ARG A 44 19.09 8.72 -5.34
N ARG A 45 18.81 9.31 -6.51
CA ARG A 45 17.55 10.01 -6.80
C ARG A 45 16.34 9.13 -6.53
N SER A 46 16.34 7.90 -7.07
CA SER A 46 15.24 6.95 -6.90
C SER A 46 15.05 6.56 -5.43
N PHE A 47 16.15 6.34 -4.71
CA PHE A 47 16.15 6.05 -3.27
C PHE A 47 15.55 7.21 -2.46
N ILE A 48 15.99 8.44 -2.72
CA ILE A 48 15.51 9.63 -2.00
C ILE A 48 14.02 9.83 -2.22
N ILE A 49 13.55 9.76 -3.48
CA ILE A 49 12.12 9.89 -3.82
C ILE A 49 11.30 8.86 -3.03
N ARG A 50 11.69 7.58 -3.08
CA ARG A 50 10.99 6.52 -2.34
C ARG A 50 10.96 6.81 -0.83
N LYS A 51 12.06 7.30 -0.26
CA LYS A 51 12.13 7.60 1.17
C LYS A 51 11.24 8.78 1.57
N ILE A 52 11.18 9.81 0.73
CA ILE A 52 10.27 10.94 0.91
C ILE A 52 8.82 10.45 0.88
N ASP A 53 8.47 9.61 -0.10
CA ASP A 53 7.13 9.06 -0.25
C ASP A 53 6.73 8.18 0.95
N GLU A 54 7.65 7.33 1.43
CA GLU A 54 7.46 6.54 2.66
C GLU A 54 7.16 7.42 3.89
N LEU A 55 7.92 8.51 4.07
CA LEU A 55 7.74 9.42 5.20
C LEU A 55 6.43 10.22 5.08
N LYS A 56 6.12 10.73 3.88
CA LYS A 56 4.86 11.43 3.59
C LYS A 56 3.66 10.49 3.78
N TRP A 57 3.79 9.22 3.40
CA TRP A 57 2.77 8.19 3.64
C TRP A 57 2.56 7.95 5.13
N ALA A 58 3.65 7.76 5.89
CA ALA A 58 3.61 7.55 7.32
C ALA A 58 2.99 8.74 8.08
N ALA A 59 3.15 9.97 7.58
CA ALA A 59 2.55 11.16 8.16
C ALA A 59 1.03 11.29 7.90
N LYS A 60 0.48 10.64 6.87
CA LYS A 60 -0.97 10.63 6.60
C LYS A 60 -1.72 9.84 7.67
N SER A 61 -2.89 10.34 8.06
CA SER A 61 -3.88 9.58 8.81
C SER A 61 -4.42 8.41 7.99
N LYS A 62 -4.99 7.41 8.67
CA LYS A 62 -5.60 6.23 8.03
C LYS A 62 -6.66 6.61 6.98
N GLN A 63 -7.49 7.62 7.26
CA GLN A 63 -8.51 8.08 6.32
C GLN A 63 -7.89 8.73 5.07
N GLU A 64 -6.85 9.55 5.25
CA GLU A 64 -6.15 10.18 4.12
C GLU A 64 -5.45 9.15 3.22
N ARG A 65 -4.89 8.09 3.79
CA ARG A 65 -4.30 6.98 3.02
C ARG A 65 -5.35 6.27 2.17
N ILE A 66 -6.53 5.98 2.74
CA ILE A 66 -7.66 5.36 2.00
C ILE A 66 -8.11 6.26 0.84
N GLU A 67 -8.30 7.56 1.08
CA GLU A 67 -8.71 8.48 0.02
C GLU A 67 -7.65 8.62 -1.09
N GLN A 68 -6.36 8.66 -0.72
CA GLN A 68 -5.27 8.63 -1.69
C GLN A 68 -5.32 7.36 -2.55
N ARG A 69 -5.49 6.17 -1.95
CA ARG A 69 -5.60 4.92 -2.71
C ARG A 69 -6.78 4.91 -3.68
N LYS A 70 -7.92 5.49 -3.29
CA LYS A 70 -9.08 5.64 -4.20
C LYS A 70 -8.77 6.57 -5.38
N ILE A 71 -7.97 7.62 -5.18
CA ILE A 71 -7.52 8.51 -6.26
C ILE A 71 -6.57 7.76 -7.20
N ASP A 72 -5.61 7.02 -6.64
CA ASP A 72 -4.64 6.23 -7.41
C ASP A 72 -5.36 5.16 -8.27
N LEU A 73 -6.36 4.48 -7.68
CA LEU A 73 -7.15 3.46 -8.38
C LEU A 73 -7.99 4.06 -9.51
N ARG A 74 -8.66 5.20 -9.29
CA ARG A 74 -9.42 5.90 -10.35
C ARG A 74 -8.53 6.37 -11.49
N SER A 75 -7.30 6.77 -11.19
CA SER A 75 -6.32 7.16 -12.20
C SER A 75 -5.87 5.96 -13.03
N LEU A 76 -5.67 4.81 -12.38
CA LEU A 76 -5.35 3.56 -13.06
C LEU A 76 -6.52 3.00 -13.87
N GLU A 77 -7.75 3.10 -13.37
CA GLU A 77 -8.97 2.72 -14.07
C GLU A 77 -9.09 3.45 -15.40
N LYS A 78 -8.92 4.78 -15.41
CA LYS A 78 -8.91 5.57 -16.66
C LYS A 78 -7.82 5.14 -17.65
N TYR A 79 -6.67 4.72 -17.14
CA TYR A 79 -5.58 4.21 -17.98
C TYR A 79 -5.92 2.82 -18.53
N TYR A 80 -6.52 1.96 -17.71
CA TYR A 80 -7.02 0.63 -18.11
C TYR A 80 -8.15 0.73 -19.13
N GLU A 81 -9.12 1.62 -18.97
CA GLU A 81 -10.18 1.86 -19.96
C GLU A 81 -9.62 2.24 -21.34
N LYS A 82 -8.47 2.91 -21.37
CA LYS A 82 -7.85 3.40 -22.60
C LYS A 82 -6.91 2.39 -23.26
N TYR A 83 -6.24 1.53 -22.48
CA TYR A 83 -5.13 0.68 -22.96
C TYR A 83 -5.18 -0.78 -22.47
N GLY A 84 -6.09 -1.10 -21.56
CA GLY A 84 -6.07 -2.32 -20.74
C GLY A 84 -6.27 -3.63 -21.51
N GLU A 85 -7.01 -3.62 -22.62
CA GLU A 85 -7.18 -4.81 -23.46
C GLU A 85 -5.94 -5.13 -24.32
N ALA A 86 -5.12 -4.11 -24.62
CA ALA A 86 -3.91 -4.28 -25.43
C ALA A 86 -2.66 -4.62 -24.60
N GLU A 87 -2.66 -4.30 -23.30
CA GLU A 87 -1.51 -4.43 -22.43
C GLU A 87 -1.82 -5.30 -21.20
N ARG A 88 -1.37 -6.56 -21.25
CA ARG A 88 -1.51 -7.54 -20.17
C ARG A 88 -1.04 -7.00 -18.81
N ASP A 89 0.08 -6.30 -18.79
CA ASP A 89 0.65 -5.72 -17.56
C ASP A 89 -0.28 -4.68 -16.92
N VAL A 90 -1.06 -3.95 -17.71
CA VAL A 90 -1.99 -2.93 -17.23
C VAL A 90 -3.22 -3.59 -16.61
N SER A 91 -3.73 -4.64 -17.26
CA SER A 91 -4.83 -5.46 -16.74
C SER A 91 -4.46 -6.12 -15.42
N GLU A 92 -3.32 -6.81 -15.37
CA GLU A 92 -2.84 -7.47 -14.14
C GLU A 92 -2.63 -6.42 -13.03
N LYS A 93 -2.06 -5.25 -13.35
CA LYS A 93 -1.88 -4.14 -12.40
C LYS A 93 -3.19 -3.61 -11.84
N PHE A 94 -4.19 -3.44 -12.68
CA PHE A 94 -5.50 -2.95 -12.25
C PHE A 94 -6.20 -3.95 -11.33
N ILE A 95 -6.19 -5.24 -11.71
CA ILE A 95 -6.84 -6.32 -10.95
C ILE A 95 -6.23 -6.43 -9.54
N TYR A 96 -4.90 -6.56 -9.43
CA TYR A 96 -4.31 -6.75 -8.10
C TYR A 96 -4.46 -5.52 -7.20
N ARG A 97 -4.39 -4.30 -7.74
CA ARG A 97 -4.54 -3.06 -6.95
C ARG A 97 -5.97 -2.87 -6.46
N SER A 98 -6.95 -3.28 -7.26
CA SER A 98 -8.36 -3.33 -6.87
C SER A 98 -8.58 -4.31 -5.73
N ILE A 99 -8.03 -5.53 -5.83
CA ILE A 99 -8.13 -6.55 -4.77
C ILE A 99 -7.43 -6.07 -3.49
N TYR A 100 -6.22 -5.50 -3.60
CA TYR A 100 -5.50 -4.93 -2.47
C TYR A 100 -6.35 -3.88 -1.73
N LEU A 101 -6.98 -2.95 -2.45
CA LEU A 101 -7.80 -1.91 -1.82
C LEU A 101 -9.02 -2.50 -1.12
N ASN A 102 -9.67 -3.48 -1.74
CA ASN A 102 -10.81 -4.19 -1.14
C ASN A 102 -10.41 -4.89 0.15
N VAL A 103 -9.26 -5.58 0.17
CA VAL A 103 -8.70 -6.22 1.37
C VAL A 103 -8.44 -5.18 2.46
N MET A 104 -7.82 -4.04 2.12
CA MET A 104 -7.51 -2.98 3.08
C MET A 104 -8.77 -2.36 3.72
N VAL A 105 -9.77 -2.01 2.90
CA VAL A 105 -11.05 -1.47 3.38
C VAL A 105 -11.74 -2.49 4.29
N SER A 106 -11.73 -3.74 3.86
CA SER A 106 -12.34 -4.83 4.57
C SER A 106 -11.72 -5.14 5.93
N LEU A 107 -10.38 -5.19 6.00
CA LEU A 107 -9.64 -5.35 7.25
C LEU A 107 -9.99 -4.22 8.22
N ASN A 108 -10.08 -3.00 7.72
CA ASN A 108 -10.48 -1.85 8.51
C ASN A 108 -11.91 -2.01 9.05
N GLU A 109 -12.89 -2.31 8.21
CA GLU A 109 -14.29 -2.51 8.63
C GLU A 109 -14.44 -3.66 9.64
N LEU A 110 -13.71 -4.75 9.42
CA LEU A 110 -13.70 -5.90 10.30
C LEU A 110 -13.08 -5.54 11.66
N SER A 111 -11.97 -4.81 11.67
CA SER A 111 -11.33 -4.35 12.92
C SER A 111 -12.24 -3.44 13.77
N LEU A 112 -13.11 -2.66 13.12
CA LEU A 112 -14.07 -1.77 13.77
C LEU A 112 -15.32 -2.50 14.28
N SER A 113 -15.65 -3.65 13.71
CA SER A 113 -16.88 -4.39 14.01
C SER A 113 -16.67 -5.57 14.97
N ILE A 114 -15.42 -5.92 15.26
CA ILE A 114 -15.09 -6.93 16.26
C ILE A 114 -15.37 -6.41 17.67
N ASP A 115 -16.18 -7.18 18.39
CA ASP A 115 -16.49 -7.01 19.81
C ASP A 115 -15.20 -7.08 20.66
N ASP A 116 -15.13 -6.29 21.72
CA ASP A 116 -13.93 -6.15 22.57
C ASP A 116 -13.53 -7.46 23.25
N LYS A 117 -14.38 -8.48 23.25
CA LYS A 117 -14.05 -9.84 23.72
C LYS A 117 -13.13 -10.65 22.79
N PHE A 118 -12.80 -10.14 21.60
CA PHE A 118 -11.87 -10.78 20.65
C PHE A 118 -10.64 -9.90 20.37
N GLN A 119 -9.97 -9.43 21.43
CA GLN A 119 -8.80 -8.54 21.30
C GLN A 119 -7.66 -9.16 20.50
N GLU A 120 -7.42 -10.47 20.63
CA GLU A 120 -6.34 -11.16 19.92
C GLU A 120 -6.54 -11.10 18.40
N LEU A 121 -7.78 -11.25 17.94
CA LEU A 121 -8.12 -11.11 16.52
C LEU A 121 -7.96 -9.66 16.04
N LYS A 122 -8.32 -8.69 16.89
CA LYS A 122 -8.15 -7.26 16.61
C LYS A 122 -6.66 -6.90 16.44
N ILE A 123 -5.78 -7.47 17.25
CA ILE A 123 -4.31 -7.30 17.14
C ILE A 123 -3.82 -7.86 15.81
N ILE A 124 -4.21 -9.09 15.45
CA ILE A 124 -3.80 -9.74 14.19
C ILE A 124 -4.26 -8.91 12.98
N LEU A 125 -5.51 -8.46 12.97
CA LEU A 125 -6.05 -7.63 11.89
C LEU A 125 -5.33 -6.29 11.76
N THR A 126 -4.97 -5.67 12.90
CA THR A 126 -4.22 -4.41 12.91
C THR A 126 -2.81 -4.61 12.35
N ALA A 127 -2.10 -5.65 12.81
CA ALA A 127 -0.77 -5.96 12.30
C ALA A 127 -0.78 -6.27 10.78
N MET A 128 -1.79 -6.99 10.30
CA MET A 128 -1.95 -7.24 8.86
C MET A 128 -2.25 -5.96 8.08
N TYR A 129 -3.11 -5.10 8.61
CA TYR A 129 -3.37 -3.80 8.00
C TYR A 129 -2.07 -2.99 7.90
N GLU A 130 -1.27 -2.92 8.96
CA GLU A 130 0.01 -2.20 8.97
C GLU A 130 1.04 -2.75 7.97
N ILE A 131 1.11 -4.08 7.80
CA ILE A 131 1.97 -4.72 6.80
C ILE A 131 1.54 -4.31 5.38
N LEU A 132 0.23 -4.28 5.14
CA LEU A 132 -0.33 -3.93 3.85
C LEU A 132 -0.29 -2.41 3.60
N ASP A 133 -0.35 -1.58 4.64
CA ASP A 133 -0.36 -0.11 4.60
C ASP A 133 1.01 0.50 4.28
N ASN A 134 1.58 0.05 3.17
CA ASN A 134 2.82 0.54 2.60
C ASN A 134 2.57 1.75 1.71
N ALA A 135 3.59 2.56 1.44
CA ALA A 135 3.55 3.66 0.48
C ALA A 135 3.28 3.16 -0.95
N ASP A 136 3.79 1.98 -1.29
CA ASP A 136 3.48 1.29 -2.55
C ASP A 136 2.40 0.22 -2.38
N PHE A 137 1.71 -0.09 -3.49
CA PHE A 137 0.80 -1.22 -3.52
C PHE A 137 1.58 -2.51 -3.34
N VAL A 138 1.26 -3.27 -2.30
CA VAL A 138 1.85 -4.59 -2.06
C VAL A 138 1.27 -5.57 -3.08
N ASN A 139 2.15 -6.32 -3.75
CA ASN A 139 1.70 -7.41 -4.61
C ASN A 139 1.09 -8.51 -3.73
N ILE A 140 -0.24 -8.64 -3.77
CA ILE A 140 -0.98 -9.65 -3.00
C ILE A 140 -0.72 -11.09 -3.46
N HIS A 141 -0.13 -11.26 -4.65
CA HIS A 141 0.36 -12.55 -5.14
C HIS A 141 1.77 -12.86 -4.63
N ASP A 142 2.41 -11.95 -3.89
CA ASP A 142 3.60 -12.30 -3.11
C ASP A 142 3.24 -13.46 -2.15
N PRO A 143 3.98 -14.57 -2.16
CA PRO A 143 3.66 -15.75 -1.35
C PRO A 143 3.49 -15.44 0.14
N THR A 144 4.24 -14.46 0.66
CA THR A 144 4.20 -14.06 2.07
C THR A 144 2.86 -13.40 2.42
N VAL A 145 2.37 -12.56 1.51
CA VAL A 145 1.11 -11.83 1.65
C VAL A 145 -0.06 -12.78 1.45
N SER A 146 0.02 -13.63 0.43
CA SER A 146 -1.00 -14.64 0.12
C SER A 146 -1.20 -15.64 1.27
N VAL A 147 -0.11 -16.16 1.86
CA VAL A 147 -0.19 -17.06 3.02
C VAL A 147 -0.86 -16.37 4.21
N SER A 148 -0.52 -15.10 4.46
CA SER A 148 -1.08 -14.32 5.56
C SER A 148 -2.58 -14.04 5.38
N LEU A 149 -3.00 -13.66 4.16
CA LEU A 149 -4.41 -13.45 3.81
C LEU A 149 -5.23 -14.74 3.89
N ASN A 150 -4.67 -15.86 3.44
CA ASN A 150 -5.31 -17.17 3.54
C ASN A 150 -5.43 -17.64 4.99
N ALA A 151 -4.40 -17.43 5.81
CA ALA A 151 -4.44 -17.76 7.24
C ALA A 151 -5.50 -16.94 7.97
N LEU A 152 -5.61 -15.65 7.66
CA LEU A 152 -6.64 -14.78 8.21
C LEU A 152 -8.04 -15.23 7.78
N SER A 153 -8.25 -15.48 6.49
CA SER A 153 -9.53 -15.97 5.97
C SER A 153 -9.98 -17.25 6.68
N LYS A 154 -9.05 -18.20 6.90
CA LYS A 154 -9.30 -19.42 7.68
C LYS A 154 -9.63 -19.12 9.15
N CYS A 155 -8.89 -18.23 9.80
CA CYS A 155 -9.17 -17.82 11.18
C CYS A 155 -10.55 -17.18 11.31
N LEU A 156 -10.96 -16.36 10.35
CA LEU A 156 -12.27 -15.73 10.33
C LEU A 156 -13.37 -16.77 10.10
N THR A 157 -13.16 -17.69 9.17
CA THR A 157 -14.12 -18.79 8.92
C THR A 157 -14.31 -19.66 10.16
N LEU A 158 -13.22 -20.04 10.84
CA LEU A 158 -13.28 -20.86 12.06
C LEU A 158 -13.96 -20.15 13.24
N ASN A 159 -13.89 -18.82 13.29
CA ASN A 159 -14.53 -18.03 14.34
C ASN A 159 -15.95 -17.59 13.96
N GLN A 160 -16.45 -17.86 12.74
CA GLN A 160 -17.78 -17.45 12.30
C GLN A 160 -18.85 -17.89 13.30
N GLU A 161 -18.78 -19.12 13.83
CA GLU A 161 -19.73 -19.65 14.82
C GLU A 161 -19.83 -18.85 16.13
N LYS A 162 -18.82 -18.05 16.46
CA LYS A 162 -18.76 -17.19 17.64
C LYS A 162 -19.00 -15.71 17.32
N MET A 163 -19.08 -15.35 16.04
CA MET A 163 -19.30 -13.99 15.55
C MET A 163 -20.80 -13.70 15.39
N SER A 164 -21.16 -12.42 15.57
CA SER A 164 -22.52 -11.93 15.38
C SER A 164 -22.97 -12.13 13.93
N GLU A 165 -24.28 -12.29 13.72
CA GLU A 165 -24.88 -12.59 12.41
C GLU A 165 -24.62 -11.49 11.36
N GLY A 166 -24.48 -10.24 11.83
CA GLY A 166 -24.06 -9.09 11.01
C GLY A 166 -22.60 -9.18 10.53
N LEU A 167 -21.69 -9.76 11.30
CA LEU A 167 -20.29 -10.01 10.88
C LEU A 167 -20.20 -11.18 9.91
N ARG A 168 -20.94 -12.27 10.19
CA ARG A 168 -20.96 -13.46 9.32
C ARG A 168 -21.40 -13.10 7.91
N SER A 169 -22.49 -12.35 7.75
CA SER A 169 -23.01 -11.96 6.43
C SER A 169 -22.06 -11.08 5.61
N ARG A 170 -21.18 -10.32 6.24
CA ARG A 170 -20.13 -9.52 5.56
C ARG A 170 -18.93 -10.37 5.15
N LEU A 171 -18.60 -11.38 5.96
CA LEU A 171 -17.51 -12.33 5.69
C LEU A 171 -17.90 -13.41 4.68
N THR A 172 -19.15 -13.87 4.64
CA THR A 172 -19.62 -14.91 3.68
C THR A 172 -19.92 -14.37 2.29
N ARG A 173 -19.98 -13.04 2.09
CA ARG A 173 -19.89 -12.41 0.76
C ARG A 173 -18.45 -12.44 0.22
N SER A 174 -17.67 -13.47 0.55
CA SER A 174 -16.24 -13.64 0.26
C SER A 174 -15.96 -13.85 -1.24
N GLU A 175 -16.24 -12.83 -2.05
CA GLU A 175 -15.57 -12.60 -3.34
C GLU A 175 -14.11 -12.13 -3.14
N TRP A 176 -13.62 -12.11 -1.90
CA TRP A 176 -12.40 -11.41 -1.49
C TRP A 176 -11.11 -12.12 -1.92
N LEU A 177 -11.23 -13.36 -2.40
CA LEU A 177 -10.14 -14.19 -2.91
C LEU A 177 -10.49 -14.87 -4.25
N SER A 178 -11.72 -14.70 -4.76
CA SER A 178 -12.05 -15.16 -6.10
C SER A 178 -11.76 -14.03 -7.06
N PRO A 179 -10.74 -14.13 -7.92
CA PRO A 179 -10.82 -13.38 -9.17
C PRO A 179 -12.06 -13.95 -9.85
N ALA A 180 -13.12 -13.16 -9.99
CA ALA A 180 -14.15 -13.49 -10.95
C ALA A 180 -13.44 -13.55 -12.32
N LEU A 181 -13.20 -14.78 -12.80
CA LEU A 181 -12.85 -15.08 -14.19
C LEU A 181 -14.08 -14.85 -15.06
#